data_AF-V5IBH2-F1
#
_entry.id   AF-V5IBH2-F1
#
_cell.length_a   1.000
_cell.length_b   1.000
_cell.length_c   1.000
_cell.angle_alpha   90.00
_cell.angle_beta   90.00
_cell.angle_gamma   90.00
#
_symmetry.space_group_name_H-M   'P 1'
#
loop_
_entity.id
_entity.type
_entity.pdbx_description
1 polymer ?
#
loop_
_entity_poly.entity_id
_entity_poly.type
_entity_poly.pdbx_seq_one_letter_code
_entity_poly.pdbx_strand_id
1 'polypeptide(L)'
;MFLSLVPGLLQGSPPASQGSGRTPESFQDSTFYTSVDQDSGPVVPGDMGPLLLPQSGESQPENATVTYLECLMEFMVTQVTKVQWADSQEWRQQRCFEFLFENFKKHFLPHIFPDFCFTNSIYKPNLELPSLRKDKKMAAPVEASAVPPQCRSVVVQWIVNYTQP
;
A
#
# COMPACT_ATOMS: atom_id res chain seq x y z
N MET A 1 -8.90 -5.83 -3.54
CA MET A 1 -8.50 -6.57 -2.32
C MET A 1 -7.01 -6.45 -2.01
N PHE A 2 -6.06 -6.79 -2.91
CA PHE A 2 -4.62 -6.62 -2.58
C PHE A 2 -4.17 -5.14 -2.49
N LEU A 3 -4.71 -4.28 -3.36
CA LEU A 3 -4.37 -2.84 -3.43
C LEU A 3 -4.79 -2.04 -2.19
N SER A 4 -5.73 -2.55 -1.38
CA SER A 4 -6.20 -1.89 -0.16
C SER A 4 -5.32 -2.19 1.06
N LEU A 5 -4.29 -3.03 0.92
CA LEU A 5 -3.37 -3.36 2.03
C LEU A 5 -2.49 -2.17 2.44
N VAL A 6 -2.23 -1.23 1.52
CA VAL A 6 -1.49 0.01 1.82
C VAL A 6 -2.33 1.21 1.36
N PRO A 7 -3.21 1.74 2.25
CA PRO A 7 -4.05 2.90 1.98
C PRO A 7 -3.24 4.14 1.58
N GLY A 8 -3.74 4.91 0.61
CA GLY A 8 -3.14 6.15 0.13
C GLY A 8 -1.97 6.01 -0.85
N LEU A 9 -1.46 4.79 -1.11
CA LEU A 9 -0.34 4.60 -2.03
C LEU A 9 -0.75 4.60 -3.51
N LEU A 10 -1.99 4.22 -3.82
CA LEU A 10 -2.52 4.08 -5.19
C LEU A 10 -3.81 4.88 -5.39
N GLN A 11 -4.03 5.40 -6.60
CA GLN A 11 -5.29 6.02 -6.99
C GLN A 11 -6.41 4.95 -7.00
N GLY A 12 -7.35 5.04 -6.06
CA GLY A 12 -8.38 4.03 -5.82
C GLY A 12 -8.16 3.15 -4.58
N SER A 13 -7.04 3.31 -3.87
CA SER A 13 -6.93 2.82 -2.48
C SER A 13 -7.77 3.72 -1.56
N PRO A 14 -8.41 3.18 -0.51
CA PRO A 14 -9.10 4.00 0.47
C PRO A 14 -8.13 5.05 1.02
N PRO A 15 -8.59 6.29 1.28
CA PRO A 15 -7.74 7.32 1.85
C PRO A 15 -7.13 6.80 3.14
N ALA A 16 -5.83 6.97 3.31
CA ALA A 16 -5.22 6.78 4.62
C ALA A 16 -5.97 7.72 5.57
N SER A 17 -6.57 7.19 6.62
CA SER A 17 -7.34 7.94 7.62
C SER A 17 -6.42 8.92 8.33
N GLN A 18 -6.19 10.08 7.72
CA GLN A 18 -5.58 11.24 8.33
C GLN A 18 -6.72 12.06 8.92
N GLY A 19 -6.83 12.04 10.25
CA GLY A 19 -7.69 12.96 10.96
C GLY A 19 -7.19 14.38 10.72
N SER A 20 -7.72 15.06 9.71
CA SER A 20 -7.51 16.50 9.55
C SER A 20 -8.24 17.19 10.69
N GLY A 21 -7.49 17.91 11.52
CA GLY A 21 -8.02 18.65 12.65
C GLY A 21 -8.92 19.80 12.21
N ARG A 22 -10.09 19.88 12.87
CA ARG A 22 -10.91 21.07 13.14
C ARG A 22 -11.48 21.85 11.95
N THR A 23 -12.75 21.56 11.66
CA THR A 23 -13.79 22.59 11.50
C THR A 23 -14.94 22.27 12.48
N PRO A 24 -15.45 23.25 13.26
CA PRO A 24 -16.56 22.99 14.15
C PRO A 24 -17.85 23.26 13.38
N GLU A 25 -18.41 22.27 12.70
CA GLU A 25 -19.79 22.38 12.24
C GLU A 25 -20.61 21.19 12.72
N SER A 26 -21.54 21.56 13.61
CA SER A 26 -22.75 20.88 14.02
C SER A 26 -22.63 19.46 14.59
N PHE A 27 -22.68 19.39 15.92
CA PHE A 27 -23.23 18.26 16.63
C PHE A 27 -24.61 17.93 16.03
N GLN A 28 -24.71 16.82 15.31
CA GLN A 28 -25.96 16.09 15.19
C GLN A 28 -25.73 14.65 15.62
N ASP A 29 -26.66 14.23 16.46
CA ASP A 29 -26.63 13.04 17.27
C ASP A 29 -26.33 11.75 16.51
N SER A 30 -25.57 10.91 17.20
CA SER A 30 -25.45 9.49 16.98
C SER A 30 -26.83 8.84 16.78
N THR A 31 -27.12 8.35 15.57
CA THR A 31 -28.05 7.21 15.39
C THR A 31 -27.62 6.43 14.17
N PHE A 32 -27.45 5.13 14.34
CA PHE A 32 -27.30 4.14 13.27
C PHE A 32 -28.40 4.34 12.21
N TYR A 33 -28.08 5.01 11.11
CA TYR A 33 -28.88 4.98 9.90
C TYR A 33 -28.02 4.43 8.78
N THR A 34 -28.18 3.14 8.51
CA THR A 34 -28.04 2.63 7.15
C THR A 34 -29.08 3.37 6.31
N SER A 35 -28.66 4.41 5.57
CA SER A 35 -29.42 4.85 4.42
C SER A 35 -29.34 3.72 3.40
N VAL A 36 -30.37 2.90 3.36
CA VAL A 36 -30.60 1.96 2.26
C VAL A 36 -31.05 2.79 1.06
N ASP A 37 -30.10 3.30 0.29
CA ASP A 37 -30.41 3.71 -1.07
C ASP A 37 -30.88 2.48 -1.83
N GLN A 38 -32.17 2.52 -2.17
CA GLN A 38 -32.99 1.43 -2.66
C GLN A 38 -32.69 1.15 -4.14
N ASP A 39 -31.45 0.80 -4.52
CA ASP A 39 -31.12 0.31 -5.88
C ASP A 39 -29.86 -0.57 -6.00
N SER A 40 -29.40 -1.18 -4.90
CA SER A 40 -28.24 -2.07 -4.98
C SER A 40 -28.63 -3.50 -4.62
N GLY A 41 -28.37 -4.43 -5.55
CA GLY A 41 -28.67 -5.87 -5.43
C GLY A 41 -28.09 -6.55 -4.17
N PRO A 42 -28.31 -7.87 -4.00
CA PRO A 42 -28.15 -8.58 -2.72
C PRO A 42 -26.72 -8.60 -2.15
N VAL A 43 -25.73 -8.07 -2.87
CA VAL A 43 -24.34 -7.97 -2.45
C VAL A 43 -23.88 -6.52 -2.63
N VAL A 44 -23.92 -5.75 -1.54
CA VAL A 44 -23.28 -4.44 -1.47
C VAL A 44 -21.88 -4.65 -0.88
N PRO A 45 -20.80 -4.21 -1.56
CA PRO A 45 -19.47 -4.23 -0.96
C PRO A 45 -19.48 -3.31 0.27
N GLY A 46 -19.29 -3.90 1.45
CA GLY A 46 -19.30 -3.15 2.72
C GLY A 46 -18.19 -2.11 2.77
N ASP A 47 -18.50 -0.96 3.35
CA ASP A 47 -17.53 0.11 3.61
C ASP A 47 -16.44 -0.41 4.56
N MET A 48 -15.17 -0.40 4.11
CA MET A 48 -14.01 -0.80 4.91
C MET A 48 -13.52 0.35 5.80
N GLY A 49 -14.45 1.09 6.39
CA GLY A 49 -14.14 2.07 7.42
C GLY A 49 -13.64 1.38 8.70
N PRO A 50 -12.79 2.02 9.51
CA PRO A 50 -12.41 1.48 10.81
C PRO A 50 -13.67 1.29 11.67
N LEU A 51 -13.86 0.08 12.20
CA LEU A 51 -15.02 -0.28 13.02
C LEU A 51 -15.08 0.51 14.34
N LEU A 52 -13.96 1.10 14.75
CA LEU A 52 -13.81 1.85 15.98
C LEU A 52 -13.31 3.26 15.68
N LEU A 53 -13.91 4.25 16.33
CA LEU A 53 -13.35 5.60 16.35
C LEU A 53 -11.98 5.56 17.06
N PRO A 54 -10.99 6.38 16.62
CA PRO A 54 -9.70 6.48 17.27
C PRO A 54 -9.89 6.71 18.78
N GLN A 55 -9.47 5.73 19.59
CA GLN A 55 -9.53 5.84 21.04
C GLN A 55 -8.47 6.87 21.47
N SER A 56 -8.87 7.83 22.30
CA SER A 56 -7.95 8.86 22.80
C SER A 56 -6.80 8.23 23.57
N GLY A 57 -5.60 8.21 22.99
CA GLY A 57 -4.38 7.64 23.59
C GLY A 57 -3.51 6.84 22.63
N GLU A 58 -4.01 6.45 21.45
CA GLU A 58 -3.19 5.80 20.43
C GLU A 58 -2.30 6.84 19.73
N SER A 59 -0.98 6.61 19.74
CA SER A 59 -0.04 7.45 18.98
C SER A 59 -0.23 7.16 17.50
N GLN A 60 -1.00 8.01 16.82
CA GLN A 60 -1.24 7.91 15.38
C GLN A 60 0.10 7.83 14.63
N PRO A 61 0.29 6.88 13.70
CA PRO A 61 1.49 6.83 12.89
C PRO A 61 1.65 8.15 12.13
N GLU A 62 2.86 8.73 12.16
CA GLU A 62 3.16 10.00 11.48
C GLU A 62 2.79 9.93 9.99
N ASN A 63 2.99 8.75 9.40
CA ASN A 63 2.75 8.42 8.00
C ASN A 63 2.12 7.03 7.91
N ALA A 64 0.79 6.95 8.07
CA ALA A 64 0.07 5.68 8.04
C ALA A 64 0.40 4.81 6.80
N THR A 65 0.49 5.41 5.61
CA THR A 65 0.87 4.71 4.37
C THR A 65 2.24 4.04 4.45
N VAL A 66 3.22 4.68 5.10
CA VAL A 66 4.57 4.13 5.28
C VAL A 66 4.52 2.95 6.25
N THR A 67 3.82 3.13 7.38
CA THR A 67 3.64 2.07 8.38
C THR A 67 2.95 0.83 7.81
N TYR A 68 1.87 1.01 7.03
CA TYR A 68 1.21 -0.13 6.38
C TYR A 68 2.12 -0.83 5.37
N LEU A 69 2.95 -0.08 4.64
CA LEU A 69 3.93 -0.66 3.74
C LEU A 69 5.02 -1.45 4.50
N GLU A 70 5.50 -0.94 5.62
CA GLU A 70 6.45 -1.64 6.51
C GLU A 70 5.88 -2.97 6.98
N CYS A 71 4.66 -2.96 7.53
CA CYS A 71 3.99 -4.18 7.98
C CYS A 71 3.78 -5.16 6.82
N LEU A 72 3.35 -4.68 5.65
CA LEU A 72 3.15 -5.52 4.47
C LEU A 72 4.46 -6.21 4.06
N MET A 73 5.56 -5.46 4.00
CA MET A 73 6.88 -5.99 3.64
C MET A 73 7.37 -7.01 4.66
N GLU A 74 7.31 -6.69 5.96
CA GLU A 74 7.71 -7.61 7.04
C GLU A 74 6.90 -8.91 7.01
N PHE A 75 5.57 -8.79 6.92
CA PHE A 75 4.68 -9.96 7.03
C PHE A 75 4.71 -10.87 5.81
N MET A 76 5.07 -10.38 4.63
CA MET A 76 5.31 -11.24 3.46
C MET A 76 6.35 -12.32 3.76
N VAL A 77 7.32 -12.06 4.62
CA VAL A 77 8.39 -13.01 4.96
C VAL A 77 8.09 -13.72 6.27
N THR A 78 7.71 -12.98 7.32
CA THR A 78 7.60 -13.55 8.67
C THR A 78 6.32 -14.35 8.91
N GLN A 79 5.24 -14.02 8.20
CA GLN A 79 3.92 -14.61 8.45
C GLN A 79 3.55 -15.71 7.46
N VAL A 80 4.29 -15.87 6.35
CA VAL A 80 3.99 -16.86 5.30
C VAL A 80 3.94 -18.30 5.85
N THR A 81 4.70 -18.58 6.91
CA THR A 81 4.76 -19.88 7.58
C THR A 81 3.56 -20.15 8.49
N LYS A 82 2.83 -19.11 8.91
CA LYS A 82 1.68 -19.19 9.82
C LYS A 82 0.35 -19.41 9.10
N VAL A 83 0.33 -19.26 7.78
CA VAL A 83 -0.88 -19.44 6.98
C VAL A 83 -1.10 -20.94 6.72
N GLN A 84 -2.22 -21.48 7.18
CA GLN A 84 -2.67 -22.82 6.78
C GLN A 84 -3.31 -22.77 5.40
N TRP A 85 -2.92 -23.71 4.55
CA TRP A 85 -3.51 -23.91 3.23
C TRP A 85 -4.01 -25.33 3.08
N ALA A 86 -4.96 -25.53 2.17
CA ALA A 86 -5.62 -26.82 1.97
C ALA A 86 -4.69 -27.94 1.44
N ASP A 87 -3.75 -27.62 0.54
CA ASP A 87 -2.74 -28.58 0.05
C ASP A 87 -1.65 -28.77 1.11
N SER A 88 -0.98 -29.93 1.22
CA SER A 88 0.02 -30.21 2.29
C SER A 88 1.49 -30.21 1.84
N GLN A 89 1.82 -29.65 0.68
CA GLN A 89 3.19 -29.75 0.12
C GLN A 89 4.23 -28.83 0.77
N GLU A 90 5.49 -29.27 0.73
CA GLU A 90 6.70 -28.60 1.26
C GLU A 90 7.01 -27.25 0.57
N TRP A 91 6.82 -27.12 -0.75
CA TRP A 91 7.12 -25.88 -1.50
C TRP A 91 6.06 -24.77 -1.32
N ARG A 92 5.03 -25.01 -0.51
CA ARG A 92 3.89 -24.11 -0.43
C ARG A 92 4.24 -22.73 0.11
N GLN A 93 5.04 -22.66 1.16
CA GLN A 93 5.49 -21.39 1.73
C GLN A 93 6.22 -20.54 0.68
N GLN A 94 7.05 -21.17 -0.15
CA GLN A 94 7.72 -20.52 -1.27
C GLN A 94 6.70 -19.98 -2.30
N ARG A 95 5.71 -20.77 -2.72
CA ARG A 95 4.67 -20.29 -3.65
C ARG A 95 3.80 -19.19 -3.06
N CYS A 96 3.53 -19.20 -1.76
CA CYS A 96 2.77 -18.15 -1.09
C CYS A 96 3.55 -16.84 -1.07
N PHE A 97 4.83 -16.89 -0.72
CA PHE A 97 5.72 -15.74 -0.81
C PHE A 97 5.79 -15.22 -2.25
N GLU A 98 6.02 -16.11 -3.21
CA GLU A 98 6.07 -15.77 -4.64
C GLU A 98 4.79 -15.07 -5.10
N PHE A 99 3.62 -15.60 -4.72
CA PHE A 99 2.34 -14.96 -5.01
C PHE A 99 2.25 -13.53 -4.45
N LEU A 100 2.60 -13.33 -3.17
CA LEU A 100 2.53 -12.01 -2.53
C LEU A 100 3.54 -11.04 -3.17
N PHE A 101 4.76 -11.52 -3.42
CA PHE A 101 5.83 -10.73 -3.99
C PHE A 101 5.56 -10.32 -5.44
N GLU A 102 5.01 -11.22 -6.27
CA GLU A 102 4.60 -10.89 -7.65
C GLU A 102 3.47 -9.87 -7.67
N ASN A 103 2.48 -9.97 -6.77
CA ASN A 103 1.45 -8.94 -6.64
C ASN A 103 2.05 -7.60 -6.18
N PHE A 104 3.01 -7.61 -5.26
CA PHE A 104 3.72 -6.42 -4.84
C PHE A 104 4.48 -5.76 -6.01
N LYS A 105 5.26 -6.54 -6.76
CA LYS A 105 6.00 -6.08 -7.93
C LYS A 105 5.09 -5.46 -8.98
N LYS A 106 3.95 -6.10 -9.25
CA LYS A 106 3.01 -5.63 -10.27
C LYS A 106 2.32 -4.33 -9.88
N HIS A 107 1.97 -4.19 -8.60
CA HIS A 107 1.02 -3.17 -8.17
C HIS A 107 1.62 -2.02 -7.35
N PHE A 108 2.62 -2.28 -6.52
CA PHE A 108 3.21 -1.25 -5.66
C PHE A 108 4.54 -0.73 -6.21
N LEU A 109 5.36 -1.60 -6.82
CA LEU A 109 6.69 -1.23 -7.32
C LEU A 109 6.69 -0.07 -8.33
N PRO A 110 5.78 -0.01 -9.34
CA PRO A 110 5.77 1.08 -10.31
C PRO A 110 5.40 2.43 -9.68
N HIS A 111 4.71 2.42 -8.54
CA HIS A 111 4.30 3.65 -7.84
C HIS A 111 5.37 4.13 -6.87
N ILE A 112 6.04 3.20 -6.17
CA ILE A 112 7.16 3.52 -5.28
C ILE A 112 8.39 3.95 -6.11
N PHE A 113 8.64 3.28 -7.23
CA PHE A 113 9.74 3.52 -8.17
C PHE A 113 9.20 3.75 -9.60
N PRO A 114 8.71 4.97 -9.90
CA PRO A 114 8.16 5.28 -11.23
C PRO A 114 9.18 5.15 -12.36
N ASP A 115 10.46 5.38 -12.06
CA ASP A 115 11.56 5.25 -13.01
C ASP A 115 12.19 3.84 -13.01
N PHE A 116 11.50 2.83 -12.46
CA PHE A 116 12.03 1.47 -12.40
C PHE A 116 12.14 0.85 -13.80
N CYS A 117 13.35 0.43 -14.15
CA CYS A 117 13.64 -0.17 -15.44
C CYS A 117 13.62 -1.70 -15.35
N PHE A 118 12.51 -2.32 -15.76
CA PHE A 118 12.35 -3.78 -15.75
C PHE A 118 13.30 -4.53 -16.70
N THR A 119 13.89 -3.84 -17.68
CA THR A 119 14.83 -4.43 -18.63
C THR A 119 16.29 -4.32 -18.18
N ASN A 120 16.57 -3.57 -17.10
CA ASN A 120 17.91 -3.44 -16.57
C ASN A 120 18.27 -4.67 -15.75
N SER A 121 19.14 -5.52 -16.30
CA SER A 121 19.65 -6.71 -15.61
C SER A 121 21.06 -6.43 -15.11
N ILE A 122 21.41 -6.96 -13.93
CA ILE A 122 22.78 -6.88 -13.39
C ILE A 122 23.80 -7.49 -14.36
N TYR A 123 23.39 -8.51 -15.13
CA TYR A 123 24.23 -9.19 -16.11
C TYR A 123 24.21 -8.54 -17.50
N LYS A 124 23.25 -7.66 -17.75
CA LYS A 124 23.13 -6.90 -19.00
C LYS A 124 22.66 -5.49 -18.66
N PRO A 125 23.58 -4.64 -18.15
CA PRO A 125 23.22 -3.31 -17.73
C PRO A 125 22.76 -2.50 -18.93
N ASN A 126 21.78 -1.64 -18.70
CA ASN A 126 21.38 -0.66 -19.72
C ASN A 126 22.51 0.38 -19.88
N LEU A 127 23.10 0.44 -21.08
CA LEU A 127 24.18 1.37 -21.44
C LEU A 127 23.66 2.68 -22.06
N GLU A 128 22.34 2.81 -22.23
CA GLU A 128 21.72 4.07 -22.64
C GLU A 128 22.05 5.16 -21.61
N LEU A 129 22.43 6.33 -22.11
CA LEU A 129 22.70 7.48 -21.25
C LEU A 129 21.41 7.84 -20.48
N PRO A 130 21.49 8.06 -19.16
CA PRO A 130 20.34 8.54 -18.40
C PRO A 130 19.79 9.80 -19.06
N SER A 131 18.49 9.83 -19.37
CA SER A 131 17.87 11.03 -19.94
C SER A 131 18.18 12.22 -19.01
N LEU A 132 18.60 13.35 -19.59
CA LEU A 132 18.80 14.58 -18.84
C LEU A 132 17.56 14.81 -17.97
N ARG A 133 17.73 14.95 -16.65
CA ARG A 133 16.62 15.17 -15.72
C ARG A 133 15.80 16.32 -16.28
N LYS A 134 14.61 16.04 -16.83
CA LYS A 134 13.73 17.11 -17.31
C LYS A 134 13.42 17.95 -16.09
N ASP A 135 13.76 19.24 -16.12
CA ASP A 135 13.39 20.17 -15.07
C ASP A 135 11.87 20.06 -14.87
N LYS A 136 11.48 19.47 -13.73
CA LYS A 136 10.10 19.17 -13.35
C LYS A 136 9.38 20.45 -12.96
N LYS A 137 9.43 21.49 -13.81
CA LYS A 137 8.81 22.80 -13.57
C LYS A 137 7.63 23.08 -14.48
N MET A 138 7.38 22.28 -15.52
CA MET A 138 6.18 22.44 -16.35
C MET A 138 5.67 21.06 -16.75
N ALA A 139 4.40 20.79 -16.49
CA ALA A 139 3.66 19.54 -16.74
C ALA A 139 3.65 18.50 -15.61
N ALA A 140 2.93 18.80 -14.52
CA ALA A 140 2.02 17.82 -13.95
C ALA A 140 0.73 18.56 -13.58
N PRO A 141 -0.45 18.15 -14.10
CA PRO A 141 -1.70 18.54 -13.48
C PRO A 141 -1.67 18.08 -12.02
N VAL A 142 -2.15 18.97 -11.16
CA VAL A 142 -2.63 18.69 -9.81
C VAL A 142 -3.33 17.33 -9.79
N GLU A 143 -3.00 16.44 -8.84
CA GLU A 143 -3.62 15.12 -8.50
C GLU A 143 -2.72 13.87 -8.53
N ALA A 144 -1.40 14.00 -8.71
CA ALA A 144 -0.50 12.89 -8.35
C ALA A 144 -0.39 12.80 -6.82
N SER A 145 -1.10 11.86 -6.20
CA SER A 145 -0.83 11.40 -4.83
C SER A 145 0.66 11.03 -4.76
N ALA A 146 1.49 11.93 -4.25
CA ALA A 146 2.93 11.75 -4.21
C ALA A 146 3.22 10.70 -3.13
N VAL A 147 3.55 9.48 -3.55
CA VAL A 147 3.97 8.41 -2.66
C VAL A 147 5.06 8.95 -1.72
N PRO A 148 4.91 8.80 -0.38
CA PRO A 148 5.90 9.30 0.57
C PRO A 148 7.31 8.81 0.20
N PRO A 149 8.34 9.67 0.20
CA PRO A 149 9.70 9.27 -0.18
C PRO A 149 10.25 8.13 0.70
N GLN A 150 9.78 8.02 1.95
CA GLN A 150 10.11 6.96 2.90
C GLN A 150 9.65 5.57 2.42
N CYS A 151 8.62 5.48 1.56
CA CYS A 151 8.22 4.18 1.01
C CYS A 151 9.37 3.50 0.25
N ARG A 152 10.27 4.28 -0.36
CA ARG A 152 11.46 3.74 -1.04
C ARG A 152 12.46 3.16 -0.05
N SER A 153 12.71 3.84 1.07
CA SER A 153 13.63 3.35 2.10
C SER A 153 13.12 2.07 2.74
N VAL A 154 11.81 1.95 2.96
CA VAL A 154 11.17 0.71 3.47
C VAL A 154 11.51 -0.47 2.57
N VAL A 155 11.31 -0.34 1.26
CA VAL A 155 11.58 -1.44 0.31
C VAL A 155 13.07 -1.78 0.26
N VAL A 156 13.95 -0.78 0.19
CA VAL A 156 15.40 -1.01 0.14
C VAL A 156 15.89 -1.67 1.42
N GLN A 157 15.46 -1.19 2.59
CA GLN A 157 15.83 -1.76 3.88
C GLN A 157 15.32 -3.20 4.04
N TRP A 158 14.09 -3.47 3.58
CA TRP A 158 13.55 -4.82 3.56
C TRP A 158 14.41 -5.78 2.73
N ILE A 159 14.80 -5.38 1.50
CA ILE A 159 15.71 -6.19 0.65
C ILE A 159 17.01 -6.45 1.41
N VAL A 160 17.66 -5.40 1.92
CA VAL A 160 18.93 -5.52 2.65
C VAL A 160 18.82 -6.48 3.84
N ASN A 161 17.71 -6.48 4.56
CA ASN A 161 17.52 -7.34 5.73
C ASN A 161 17.26 -8.81 5.40
N TYR A 162 16.57 -9.10 4.29
CA TYR A 162 16.12 -10.46 3.97
C TYR A 162 16.87 -11.13 2.81
N THR A 163 17.77 -10.42 2.12
CA THR A 163 18.61 -10.99 1.05
C THR A 163 20.09 -11.04 1.39
N GLN A 164 20.48 -10.75 2.64
CA GLN A 164 21.85 -10.99 3.10
C GLN A 164 22.09 -12.50 3.31
N PRO A 165 23.27 -13.01 2.90
CA PRO A 165 23.64 -14.42 3.06
C PRO A 165 23.92 -14.82 4.51
#